data_AF-A0A954JDP0-F1
#
_entry.id   AF-A0A954JDP0-F1
#
_cell.length_a   1.000
_cell.length_b   1.000
_cell.length_c   1.000
_cell.angle_alpha   90.00
_cell.angle_beta   90.00
_cell.angle_gamma   90.00
#
_symmetry.space_group_name_H-M   'P 1'
#
loop_
_entity.id
_entity.type
_entity.pdbx_description
1 polymer ?
#
loop_
_entity_poly.entity_id
_entity_poly.type
_entity_poly.pdbx_seq_one_letter_code
_entity_poly.pdbx_strand_id
1 'polypeptide(L)'
;MPDARSLFSAEDHSRITAAVVSAESKTAAEIVPVVANISGKYERAEDSVGVWGSLIAVSIAWLCAPHPVLETGDWSGAHPTTHLVLLLVSLLVGFIAGTSIGAQLSGLKQLFTSKDQMAEEV
;
A
#
# COMPACT_ATOMS: atom_id res chain seq x y z
N MET A 1 5.62 12.06 5.26
CA MET A 1 6.38 13.01 4.42
C MET A 1 5.60 14.31 4.33
N PRO A 2 6.24 15.48 4.45
CA PRO A 2 5.60 16.76 4.16
C PRO A 2 5.11 16.81 2.70
N ASP A 3 4.01 17.51 2.46
CA ASP A 3 3.46 17.68 1.11
C ASP A 3 4.44 18.48 0.24
N ALA A 4 4.69 18.04 -0.98
CA ALA A 4 5.60 18.62 -1.95
C ALA A 4 5.31 20.10 -2.19
N ARG A 5 4.02 20.48 -2.10
CA ARG A 5 3.56 21.88 -2.22
C ARG A 5 4.07 22.80 -1.11
N SER A 6 4.49 22.23 0.01
CA SER A 6 4.96 22.96 1.21
C SER A 6 6.48 22.90 1.40
N LEU A 7 7.21 22.22 0.51
CA LEU A 7 8.66 22.04 0.64
C LEU A 7 9.46 23.31 0.35
N PHE A 8 8.91 24.22 -0.45
CA PHE A 8 9.62 25.40 -0.93
C PHE A 8 8.90 26.68 -0.50
N SER A 9 9.68 27.64 -0.01
CA SER A 9 9.17 28.98 0.26
C SER A 9 9.04 29.78 -1.04
N ALA A 10 8.37 30.94 -0.98
CA ALA A 10 8.31 31.86 -2.11
C ALA A 10 9.71 32.35 -2.55
N GLU A 11 10.64 32.49 -1.61
CA GLU A 11 12.03 32.86 -1.90
C GLU A 11 12.76 31.74 -2.65
N ASP A 12 12.55 30.49 -2.25
CA ASP A 12 13.12 29.33 -2.95
C ASP A 12 12.59 29.23 -4.38
N HIS A 13 11.28 29.44 -4.58
CA HIS A 13 10.68 29.46 -5.92
C HIS A 13 11.31 30.54 -6.81
N SER A 14 11.58 31.74 -6.27
CA SER A 14 12.26 32.81 -7.00
C SER A 14 13.69 32.42 -7.38
N ARG A 15 14.44 31.84 -6.44
CA ARG A 15 15.82 31.36 -6.68
C ARG A 15 15.88 30.25 -7.73
N ILE A 16 14.97 29.27 -7.65
CA ILE A 16 14.87 28.18 -8.63
C ILE A 16 14.55 28.73 -10.01
N THR A 17 13.59 29.66 -10.11
CA THR A 17 13.20 30.28 -11.38
C THR A 17 14.36 31.05 -12.02
N ALA A 18 15.09 31.85 -11.24
CA ALA A 18 16.25 32.58 -11.74
C ALA A 18 17.36 31.64 -12.25
N ALA A 19 17.57 30.51 -11.57
CA ALA A 19 18.53 29.49 -11.99
C ALA A 19 18.11 28.81 -13.30
N VAL A 20 16.82 28.47 -13.44
CA VAL A 20 16.24 27.90 -14.67
C VAL A 20 16.42 28.85 -15.84
N VAL A 21 16.01 30.12 -15.70
CA VAL A 21 16.14 31.14 -16.76
C VAL A 21 17.60 31.34 -17.17
N SER A 22 18.51 31.38 -16.21
CA SER A 22 19.96 31.48 -16.47
C SER A 22 20.49 30.27 -17.25
N ALA A 23 19.99 29.07 -16.96
CA ALA A 23 20.35 27.86 -17.69
C ALA A 23 19.75 27.83 -19.11
N GLU A 24 18.46 28.15 -19.25
CA GLU A 24 17.76 28.24 -20.54
C GLU A 24 18.38 29.30 -21.45
N SER A 25 18.94 30.39 -20.92
CA SER A 25 19.67 31.37 -21.75
C SER A 25 20.89 30.80 -22.51
N LYS A 26 21.34 29.60 -22.15
CA LYS A 26 22.51 28.91 -22.72
C LYS A 26 22.12 27.70 -23.57
N THR A 27 20.83 27.41 -23.70
CA THR A 27 20.32 26.24 -24.44
C THR A 27 19.04 26.57 -25.19
N ALA A 28 18.70 25.80 -26.23
CA ALA A 28 17.40 25.89 -26.88
C ALA A 28 16.34 24.99 -26.19
N ALA A 29 16.74 24.26 -25.13
CA ALA A 29 15.86 23.38 -24.38
C ALA A 29 15.07 24.15 -23.30
N GLU A 30 13.87 23.65 -23.01
CA GLU A 30 13.03 24.10 -21.89
C GLU A 30 13.31 23.22 -20.66
N ILE A 31 13.44 23.84 -19.49
CA ILE A 31 13.71 23.17 -18.22
C ILE A 31 12.47 23.35 -17.33
N VAL A 32 11.78 22.25 -17.04
CA VAL A 32 10.59 22.24 -16.18
C VAL A 32 10.88 21.46 -14.89
N PRO A 33 11.18 22.13 -13.77
CA PRO A 33 11.37 21.46 -12.50
C PRO A 33 10.05 20.86 -12.00
N VAL A 34 10.06 19.58 -11.64
CA VAL A 34 8.91 18.88 -11.07
C VAL A 34 9.28 18.30 -9.72
N VAL A 35 8.43 18.52 -8.72
CA VAL A 35 8.56 17.93 -7.40
C VAL A 35 7.28 17.16 -7.10
N ALA A 36 7.44 15.85 -6.88
CA ALA A 36 6.34 14.95 -6.58
C ALA A 36 6.51 14.38 -5.17
N ASN A 37 5.39 14.08 -4.52
CA ASN A 37 5.38 13.38 -3.23
C ASN A 37 5.85 11.93 -3.33
N ILE A 38 5.64 11.31 -4.50
CA ILE A 38 5.85 9.88 -4.74
C ILE A 38 6.37 9.74 -6.17
N SER A 39 7.44 8.97 -6.37
CA SER A 39 8.10 8.74 -7.67
C SER A 39 7.36 7.76 -8.59
N GLY A 40 6.67 6.77 -8.02
CA GLY A 40 6.05 5.69 -8.78
C GLY A 40 4.90 4.99 -8.06
N LYS A 41 4.18 4.15 -8.80
CA LYS A 41 3.11 3.32 -8.26
C LYS A 41 3.71 2.06 -7.65
N TYR A 42 3.87 2.06 -6.33
CA TYR A 42 4.28 0.88 -5.55
C TYR A 42 3.15 -0.17 -5.42
N GLU A 43 2.54 -0.57 -6.54
CA GLU A 43 1.42 -1.54 -6.59
C GLU A 43 1.79 -2.84 -5.86
N ARG A 44 3.06 -3.25 -5.96
CA ARG A 44 3.59 -4.46 -5.32
C ARG A 44 3.62 -4.42 -3.79
N ALA A 45 3.74 -3.22 -3.21
CA ALA A 45 3.70 -3.05 -1.76
C ALA A 45 2.25 -3.15 -1.24
N GLU A 46 1.27 -2.70 -2.02
CA GLU A 46 -0.15 -2.79 -1.67
C GLU A 46 -0.62 -4.26 -1.62
N ASP A 47 -0.22 -5.07 -2.60
CA ASP A 47 -0.50 -6.51 -2.62
C ASP A 47 0.07 -7.23 -1.38
N SER A 48 1.28 -6.84 -0.96
CA SER A 48 1.92 -7.42 0.23
C SER A 48 1.11 -7.14 1.50
N VAL A 49 0.56 -5.93 1.64
CA VAL A 49 -0.34 -5.58 2.75
C VAL A 49 -1.65 -6.38 2.65
N GLY A 50 -2.18 -6.56 1.45
CA GLY A 50 -3.34 -7.43 1.20
C GLY A 50 -3.13 -8.86 1.69
N VAL A 51 -1.98 -9.46 1.38
CA VAL A 51 -1.62 -10.81 1.84
C VAL A 51 -1.57 -10.87 3.36
N TRP A 52 -0.92 -9.91 4.03
CA TRP A 52 -0.90 -9.85 5.49
C TRP A 52 -2.30 -9.67 6.10
N GLY A 53 -3.13 -8.81 5.50
CA GLY A 53 -4.52 -8.63 5.91
C GLY A 53 -5.34 -9.92 5.80
N SER A 54 -5.09 -10.70 4.74
CA SER A 54 -5.72 -12.01 4.54
C SER A 54 -5.32 -13.01 5.63
N LEU A 55 -4.02 -13.09 5.93
CA LEU A 55 -3.50 -13.99 6.97
C LEU A 55 -4.06 -13.65 8.35
N ILE A 56 -4.14 -12.36 8.68
CA ILE A 56 -4.72 -11.88 9.94
C ILE A 56 -6.21 -12.22 10.00
N ALA A 57 -6.98 -11.92 8.94
CA ALA A 57 -8.41 -12.19 8.89
C ALA A 57 -8.73 -13.68 9.02
N VAL A 58 -8.00 -14.55 8.33
CA VAL A 58 -8.13 -16.01 8.45
C VAL A 58 -7.75 -16.48 9.85
N SER A 59 -6.69 -15.93 10.46
CA SER A 59 -6.29 -16.29 11.82
C SER A 59 -7.37 -15.91 12.84
N ILE A 60 -7.99 -14.73 12.69
CA ILE A 60 -9.10 -14.29 13.55
C ILE A 60 -10.31 -15.20 13.33
N ALA A 61 -10.68 -15.47 12.07
CA ALA A 61 -11.78 -16.36 11.75
C ALA A 61 -11.56 -17.77 12.33
N TRP A 62 -10.34 -18.29 12.24
CA TRP A 62 -9.97 -19.58 12.81
C TRP A 62 -10.10 -19.62 14.33
N LEU A 63 -9.62 -18.58 15.03
CA LEU A 63 -9.63 -18.53 16.49
C LEU A 63 -11.01 -18.24 17.10
N CYS A 64 -11.87 -17.52 16.37
CA CYS A 64 -13.18 -17.10 16.86
C CYS A 64 -14.34 -17.96 16.37
N ALA A 65 -14.19 -18.66 15.24
CA ALA A 65 -15.26 -19.49 14.72
C ALA A 65 -15.36 -20.82 15.47
N PRO A 66 -16.58 -21.32 15.73
CA PRO A 66 -16.75 -22.67 16.26
C PRO A 66 -16.17 -23.69 15.28
N HIS A 67 -15.30 -24.56 15.78
CA HIS A 67 -14.72 -25.63 14.99
C HIS A 67 -15.76 -26.69 14.66
N PRO A 68 -15.68 -27.31 13.47
CA PRO A 68 -16.53 -28.45 13.15
C PRO A 68 -16.21 -29.61 14.10
N VAL A 69 -17.24 -30.11 14.79
CA VAL A 69 -17.14 -31.34 15.58
C VAL A 69 -17.26 -32.51 14.61
N LEU A 70 -16.24 -33.37 14.58
CA LEU A 70 -16.19 -34.55 13.70
C LEU A 70 -16.88 -35.78 14.32
N GLU A 71 -17.49 -35.64 15.50
CA GLU A 71 -18.28 -36.70 16.11
C GLU A 71 -19.61 -36.91 15.38
N THR A 72 -19.82 -38.13 14.91
CA THR A 72 -21.08 -38.57 14.32
C THR A 72 -22.24 -38.45 15.31
N GLY A 73 -23.19 -37.56 15.00
CA GLY A 73 -24.41 -37.37 15.79
C GLY A 73 -24.48 -36.04 16.56
N ASP A 74 -23.42 -35.24 16.53
CA ASP A 74 -23.41 -33.90 17.11
C ASP A 74 -23.93 -32.86 16.09
N TRP A 75 -24.93 -32.09 16.51
CA TRP A 75 -25.55 -31.00 15.73
C TRP A 75 -25.13 -29.61 16.24
N SER A 76 -24.27 -29.55 17.26
CA SER A 76 -23.84 -28.29 17.90
C SER A 76 -22.66 -27.62 17.19
N GLY A 77 -21.88 -28.38 16.42
CA GLY A 77 -20.75 -27.89 15.64
C GLY A 77 -21.14 -27.22 14.31
N ALA A 78 -20.31 -26.30 13.83
CA ALA A 78 -20.45 -25.77 12.47
C ALA A 78 -20.24 -26.88 11.44
N HIS A 79 -21.09 -26.95 10.41
CA HIS A 79 -20.90 -27.90 9.33
C HIS A 79 -19.52 -27.66 8.66
N PRO A 80 -18.75 -28.69 8.30
CA PRO A 80 -17.41 -28.51 7.73
C PRO A 80 -17.37 -27.57 6.51
N THR A 81 -18.43 -27.58 5.69
CA THR A 81 -18.56 -26.67 4.53
C THR A 81 -18.79 -25.22 4.93
N THR A 82 -19.54 -24.94 6.00
CA THR A 82 -19.77 -23.55 6.44
C THR A 82 -18.50 -22.97 7.05
N HIS A 83 -17.73 -23.78 7.78
CA HIS A 83 -16.42 -23.38 8.29
C HIS A 83 -15.44 -23.08 7.14
N LEU A 84 -15.38 -23.95 6.12
CA LEU A 84 -14.55 -23.71 4.94
C LEU A 84 -14.94 -22.42 4.19
N VAL A 85 -16.24 -22.21 3.97
CA VAL A 85 -16.75 -21.00 3.31
C VAL A 85 -16.38 -19.75 4.12
N LEU A 86 -16.51 -19.80 5.45
CA LEU A 86 -16.11 -18.69 6.32
C LEU A 86 -14.63 -18.34 6.15
N LEU A 87 -13.74 -19.33 6.13
CA LEU A 87 -12.30 -19.10 5.93
C LEU A 87 -12.01 -18.48 4.56
N LEU A 88 -12.63 -18.99 3.49
CA LEU A 88 -12.47 -18.44 2.14
C LEU A 88 -12.98 -16.99 2.03
N VAL A 89 -14.12 -16.69 2.64
CA VAL A 89 -14.67 -15.33 2.68
C VAL A 89 -13.76 -14.41 3.51
N SER A 90 -13.25 -14.88 4.65
CA SER A 90 -12.34 -14.10 5.49
C SER A 90 -11.03 -13.76 4.75
N LEU A 91 -10.53 -14.68 3.92
CA LEU A 91 -9.34 -14.45 3.09
C LEU A 91 -9.60 -13.34 2.07
N LEU A 92 -10.70 -13.39 1.33
CA LEU A 92 -11.07 -12.36 0.36
C LEU A 92 -11.29 -11.00 1.00
N VAL A 93 -12.04 -10.95 2.11
CA VAL A 93 -12.32 -9.71 2.84
C VAL A 93 -11.03 -9.13 3.43
N GLY A 94 -10.18 -9.97 4.02
CA GLY A 94 -8.89 -9.57 4.56
C GLY A 94 -7.94 -9.04 3.50
N PHE A 95 -7.93 -9.65 2.31
CA PHE A 95 -7.16 -9.15 1.17
C PHE A 95 -7.61 -7.77 0.74
N ILE A 96 -8.91 -7.60 0.46
CA ILE A 96 -9.49 -6.34 -0.04
C ILE A 96 -9.32 -5.23 1.01
N ALA A 97 -9.56 -5.53 2.28
CA ALA A 97 -9.36 -4.57 3.36
C ALA A 97 -7.87 -4.21 3.49
N GLY A 98 -6.97 -5.19 3.44
CA GLY A 98 -5.53 -4.99 3.49
C GLY A 98 -5.01 -4.11 2.36
N THR A 99 -5.35 -4.41 1.10
CA THR A 99 -4.94 -3.59 -0.05
C THR A 99 -5.51 -2.18 0.03
N SER A 100 -6.77 -2.02 0.45
CA SER A 100 -7.40 -0.71 0.62
C SER A 100 -6.73 0.14 1.69
N ILE A 101 -6.29 -0.49 2.79
CA ILE A 101 -5.51 0.18 3.85
C ILE A 101 -4.11 0.52 3.36
N GLY A 102 -3.45 -0.40 2.66
CA GLY A 102 -2.14 -0.20 2.05
C GLY A 102 -2.13 0.97 1.05
N ALA A 103 -3.20 1.13 0.27
CA ALA A 103 -3.37 2.23 -0.66
C ALA A 103 -3.43 3.61 0.03
N GLN A 104 -4.06 3.69 1.20
CA GLN A 104 -4.27 4.94 1.95
C GLN A 104 -3.09 5.31 2.86
N LEU A 105 -2.37 4.31 3.40
CA LEU A 105 -1.28 4.52 4.35
C LEU A 105 0.08 4.39 3.66
N SER A 106 0.63 5.52 3.19
CA SER A 106 1.94 5.58 2.53
C SER A 106 3.09 5.02 3.39
N GLY A 107 2.96 5.08 4.72
CA GLY A 107 3.94 4.52 5.66
C GLY A 107 3.98 2.99 5.64
N LEU A 108 2.87 2.31 5.32
CA LEU A 108 2.86 0.85 5.16
C LEU A 108 3.58 0.43 3.88
N LYS A 109 3.43 1.20 2.80
CA LYS A 109 4.15 0.93 1.54
C LYS A 109 5.66 0.89 1.77
N GLN A 110 6.18 1.81 2.58
CA GLN A 110 7.62 1.90 2.89
C GLN A 110 8.18 0.67 3.64
N LEU A 111 7.36 -0.05 4.40
CA LEU A 111 7.77 -1.31 5.07
C LEU A 111 7.91 -2.47 4.09
N PHE A 112 7.17 -2.44 2.98
CA PHE A 112 7.10 -3.53 2.00
C PHE A 112 7.79 -3.21 0.67
N THR A 113 8.20 -1.95 0.45
CA THR A 113 9.02 -1.56 -0.70
C THR A 113 10.49 -1.87 -0.41
N SER A 114 11.12 -2.70 -1.26
CA SER A 114 12.57 -2.95 -1.18
C SER A 114 13.35 -1.70 -1.59
N LYS A 115 14.47 -1.44 -0.89
CA LYS A 115 15.41 -0.36 -1.23
C LYS A 115 15.96 -0.47 -2.65
N ASP A 116 16.04 -1.67 -3.20
CA ASP A 116 16.54 -1.92 -4.55
C ASP A 116 15.55 -1.42 -5.62
N GLN A 117 14.24 -1.61 -5.39
CA GLN A 117 13.19 -1.08 -6.28
C GLN A 117 13.14 0.46 -6.24
N MET A 118 13.42 1.06 -5.09
CA MET A 118 13.53 2.51 -4.97
C MET A 118 14.74 3.09 -5.72
N ALA A 119 15.79 2.31 -5.93
CA ALA A 119 16.98 2.76 -6.66
C ALA A 119 16.81 2.64 -8.20
N GLU A 120 15.86 1.81 -8.65
CA GLU A 120 15.61 1.56 -10.07
C GLU A 120 14.62 2.58 -10.69
N GLU A 121 13.81 3.25 -9.87
CA GLU A 121 12.83 4.27 -10.31
C GLU A 121 13.33 5.73 -10.29
N VAL A 122 14.62 5.97 -10.05
CA VAL A 122 15.22 7.33 -9.95
C VAL A 122 16.06 7.68 -11.18
#